data_AF-A0A933JP37-F1
#
_entry.id   AF-A0A933JP37-F1
#
_cell.length_a   1.000
_cell.length_b   1.000
_cell.length_c   1.000
_cell.angle_alpha   90.00
_cell.angle_beta   90.00
_cell.angle_gamma   90.00
#
_symmetry.space_group_name_H-M   'P 1'
#
loop_
_entity.id
_entity.type
_entity.pdbx_description
1 polymer ?
#
loop_
_entity_poly.entity_id
_entity_poly.type
_entity_poly.pdbx_seq_one_letter_code
_entity_poly.pdbx_strand_id
1 'polypeptide(L)'
;MQHADWVAEYERARKLRNEKKVDDAIDVLAALEAASKRSAKDAVDEWHQLQALELRAILLRDSGRTADAKKAYEQLAKAHRQRMGIHGTGLVNALSVSALLEYETKNDAKAEKLSREAVELFGRYFEPGGVIVELLKEVQSRGAARVREKLSAELKPKKKTKKK
;
A
#
# COMPACT_ATOMS: atom_id res chain seq x y z
N MET A 1 -24.72 -4.52 -6.58
CA MET A 1 -23.82 -4.77 -7.74
C MET A 1 -23.39 -6.21 -7.65
N GLN A 2 -23.41 -6.97 -8.75
CA GLN A 2 -22.91 -8.34 -8.75
C GLN A 2 -21.39 -8.35 -9.01
N HIS A 3 -20.72 -9.45 -8.69
CA HIS A 3 -19.27 -9.61 -8.94
C HIS A 3 -18.90 -9.32 -10.41
N ALA A 4 -19.64 -9.88 -11.37
CA ALA A 4 -19.38 -9.69 -12.79
C ALA A 4 -19.44 -8.21 -13.22
N ASP A 5 -20.43 -7.46 -12.73
CA ASP A 5 -20.57 -6.03 -13.00
C ASP A 5 -19.40 -5.24 -12.39
N TRP A 6 -19.00 -5.60 -11.17
CA TRP A 6 -17.86 -4.98 -10.50
C TRP A 6 -16.56 -5.19 -11.28
N VAL A 7 -16.31 -6.41 -11.75
CA VAL A 7 -15.13 -6.75 -12.55
C VAL A 7 -15.11 -5.98 -13.87
N ALA A 8 -16.25 -5.87 -14.54
CA ALA A 8 -16.35 -5.12 -15.80
C ALA A 8 -16.00 -3.62 -15.60
N GLU A 9 -16.53 -3.00 -14.55
CA GLU A 9 -16.21 -1.60 -14.24
C GLU A 9 -14.77 -1.41 -13.73
N TYR A 10 -14.23 -2.39 -13.00
CA TYR A 10 -12.83 -2.36 -12.58
C TYR A 10 -11.88 -2.43 -13.78
N GLU A 11 -12.14 -3.32 -14.74
CA GLU A 11 -11.37 -3.39 -15.99
C GLU A 11 -11.56 -2.15 -16.85
N ARG A 12 -12.74 -1.54 -16.84
CA ARG A 12 -12.96 -0.22 -17.47
C ARG A 12 -12.06 0.85 -16.84
N ALA A 13 -11.96 0.92 -15.51
CA ALA A 13 -11.05 1.85 -14.84
C ALA A 13 -9.58 1.63 -15.24
N ARG A 14 -9.14 0.36 -15.35
CA ARG A 14 -7.79 0.01 -15.82
C ARG A 14 -7.57 0.44 -17.26
N LYS A 15 -8.57 0.28 -18.13
CA LYS A 15 -8.51 0.75 -19.51
C LYS A 15 -8.40 2.27 -19.59
N LEU A 16 -9.21 3.01 -18.83
CA LEU A 16 -9.15 4.47 -18.74
C LEU A 16 -7.77 4.96 -18.30
N ARG A 17 -7.17 4.31 -17.29
CA ARG A 17 -5.77 4.56 -16.89
C ARG A 17 -4.81 4.41 -18.07
N ASN A 18 -4.90 3.31 -18.81
CA ASN A 18 -4.01 3.05 -19.95
C ASN A 18 -4.21 4.07 -21.08
N GLU A 19 -5.44 4.57 -21.25
CA GLU A 19 -5.78 5.67 -22.17
C GLU A 19 -5.40 7.06 -21.63
N LYS A 20 -4.72 7.14 -20.46
CA LYS A 20 -4.33 8.37 -19.76
C LYS A 20 -5.52 9.25 -19.32
N LYS A 21 -6.73 8.68 -19.28
CA LYS A 21 -7.93 9.31 -18.71
C LYS A 21 -7.97 9.07 -17.21
N VAL A 22 -7.01 9.68 -16.50
CA VAL A 22 -6.75 9.37 -15.09
C VAL A 22 -7.89 9.81 -14.18
N ASP A 23 -8.49 10.97 -14.43
CA ASP A 23 -9.62 11.46 -13.61
C ASP A 23 -10.86 10.57 -13.77
N ASP A 24 -11.22 10.19 -14.99
CA ASP A 24 -12.31 9.25 -15.24
C ASP A 24 -12.08 7.90 -14.54
N ALA A 25 -10.84 7.40 -14.55
CA ALA A 25 -10.47 6.17 -13.86
C ALA A 25 -10.62 6.31 -12.34
N ILE A 26 -10.21 7.43 -11.76
CA ILE A 26 -10.36 7.74 -10.33
C ILE A 26 -11.83 7.78 -9.94
N ASP A 27 -12.68 8.39 -10.75
CA ASP A 27 -14.12 8.51 -10.49
C ASP A 27 -14.82 7.15 -10.53
N VAL A 28 -14.50 6.30 -11.52
CA VAL A 28 -15.02 4.93 -11.59
C VAL A 28 -14.60 4.12 -10.35
N LEU A 29 -13.34 4.23 -9.91
CA LEU A 29 -12.86 3.50 -8.74
C LEU A 29 -13.52 3.99 -7.44
N ALA A 30 -13.74 5.31 -7.30
CA ALA A 30 -14.47 5.86 -6.16
C ALA A 30 -15.93 5.34 -6.11
N ALA A 31 -16.58 5.22 -7.27
CA ALA A 31 -17.91 4.63 -7.37
C ALA A 31 -17.92 3.14 -6.99
N LEU A 32 -16.91 2.38 -7.42
CA LEU A 32 -16.74 0.96 -7.08
C LEU A 32 -16.53 0.75 -5.58
N GLU A 33 -15.67 1.54 -4.94
CA GLU A 33 -15.49 1.48 -3.48
C GLU A 33 -16.81 1.73 -2.73
N ALA A 34 -17.56 2.75 -3.16
CA ALA A 34 -18.84 3.08 -2.55
C ALA A 34 -19.88 1.98 -2.78
N ALA A 35 -19.86 1.32 -3.94
CA ALA A 35 -20.72 0.18 -4.24
C ALA A 35 -20.35 -1.05 -3.39
N SER A 36 -19.06 -1.37 -3.25
CA SER A 36 -18.59 -2.49 -2.42
C SER A 36 -18.99 -2.32 -0.95
N LYS A 37 -18.92 -1.10 -0.39
CA LYS A 37 -19.34 -0.82 0.99
C LYS A 37 -20.83 -1.03 1.25
N ARG A 38 -21.67 -0.89 0.20
CA ARG A 38 -23.14 -0.96 0.31
C ARG A 38 -23.72 -2.32 -0.11
N SER A 39 -22.88 -3.22 -0.61
CA SER A 39 -23.36 -4.49 -1.17
C SER A 39 -23.67 -5.51 -0.07
N ALA A 40 -24.57 -6.45 -0.38
CA ALA A 40 -24.76 -7.64 0.45
C ALA A 40 -23.46 -8.46 0.49
N LYS A 41 -23.16 -9.03 1.65
CA LYS A 41 -21.87 -9.64 2.00
C LYS A 41 -21.33 -10.67 0.99
N ASP A 42 -22.22 -11.30 0.22
CA ASP A 42 -21.90 -12.39 -0.71
C ASP A 42 -21.82 -11.95 -2.19
N ALA A 43 -22.17 -10.70 -2.52
CA ALA A 43 -22.20 -10.23 -3.92
C ALA A 43 -20.93 -9.46 -4.32
N VAL A 44 -20.52 -8.51 -3.47
CA VAL A 44 -19.29 -7.74 -3.57
C VAL A 44 -18.88 -7.45 -2.15
N ASP A 45 -17.67 -7.82 -1.77
CA ASP A 45 -17.22 -7.82 -0.39
C ASP A 45 -16.09 -6.80 -0.13
N GLU A 46 -15.50 -6.89 1.05
CA GLU A 46 -14.38 -6.06 1.48
C GLU A 46 -13.16 -6.22 0.57
N TRP A 47 -12.93 -7.39 -0.03
CA TRP A 47 -11.78 -7.60 -0.91
C TRP A 47 -11.89 -6.75 -2.17
N HIS A 48 -13.08 -6.68 -2.77
CA HIS A 48 -13.36 -5.79 -3.89
C HIS A 48 -13.16 -4.33 -3.52
N GLN A 49 -13.63 -3.92 -2.33
CA GLN A 49 -13.41 -2.56 -1.85
C GLN A 49 -11.92 -2.23 -1.77
N LEU A 50 -11.10 -3.15 -1.25
CA LEU A 50 -9.64 -2.96 -1.13
C LEU A 50 -8.97 -2.87 -2.50
N GLN A 51 -9.38 -3.68 -3.48
CA GLN A 51 -8.83 -3.61 -4.84
C GLN A 51 -9.10 -2.28 -5.54
N ALA A 52 -10.33 -1.76 -5.41
CA ALA A 52 -10.66 -0.44 -5.98
C ALA A 52 -9.91 0.69 -5.27
N LEU A 53 -9.86 0.65 -3.94
CA LEU A 53 -9.13 1.61 -3.12
C LEU A 53 -7.62 1.61 -3.43
N GLU A 54 -7.00 0.44 -3.60
CA GLU A 54 -5.57 0.31 -3.93
C GLU A 54 -5.24 0.92 -5.29
N LEU A 55 -6.00 0.57 -6.33
CA LEU A 55 -5.76 1.14 -7.66
C LEU A 55 -5.97 2.64 -7.67
N ARG A 56 -7.01 3.15 -6.98
CA ARG A 56 -7.24 4.59 -6.87
C ARG A 56 -6.12 5.29 -6.11
N ALA A 57 -5.62 4.70 -5.02
CA ALA A 57 -4.50 5.26 -4.26
C ALA A 57 -3.25 5.44 -5.14
N ILE A 58 -2.96 4.44 -5.99
CA ILE A 58 -1.86 4.50 -6.97
C ILE A 58 -2.09 5.65 -7.95
N LEU A 59 -3.29 5.74 -8.55
CA LEU A 59 -3.60 6.80 -9.52
C LEU A 59 -3.54 8.20 -8.92
N LEU A 60 -4.03 8.38 -7.70
CA LEU A 60 -3.95 9.65 -6.97
C LEU A 60 -2.51 10.05 -6.73
N ARG A 61 -1.64 9.10 -6.36
CA ARG A 61 -0.21 9.36 -6.18
C ARG A 61 0.45 9.74 -7.50
N ASP A 62 0.24 8.94 -8.54
CA ASP A 62 0.89 9.12 -9.84
C ASP A 62 0.42 10.40 -10.56
N SER A 63 -0.76 10.93 -10.20
CA SER A 63 -1.30 12.22 -10.66
C SER A 63 -0.91 13.43 -9.79
N GLY A 64 -0.06 13.23 -8.76
CA GLY A 64 0.38 14.31 -7.86
C GLY A 64 -0.67 14.76 -6.84
N ARG A 65 -1.81 14.05 -6.71
CA ARG A 65 -2.86 14.30 -5.71
C ARG A 65 -2.47 13.72 -4.36
N THR A 66 -1.32 14.16 -3.84
CA THR A 66 -0.64 13.60 -2.65
C THR A 66 -1.53 13.52 -1.41
N ALA A 67 -2.34 14.55 -1.14
CA ALA A 67 -3.21 14.57 0.04
C ALA A 67 -4.31 13.48 -0.02
N ASP A 68 -4.87 13.23 -1.19
CA ASP A 68 -5.90 12.21 -1.40
C ASP A 68 -5.28 10.80 -1.39
N ALA A 69 -4.11 10.64 -2.03
CA ALA A 69 -3.35 9.40 -2.03
C ALA A 69 -3.00 8.96 -0.60
N LYS A 70 -2.52 9.91 0.23
CA LYS A 70 -2.22 9.68 1.64
C LYS A 70 -3.42 9.14 2.42
N LYS A 71 -4.58 9.79 2.29
CA LYS A 71 -5.83 9.32 2.93
C LYS A 71 -6.22 7.91 2.47
N ALA A 72 -5.98 7.59 1.20
CA ALA A 72 -6.29 6.27 0.65
C ALA A 72 -5.34 5.19 1.20
N TYR A 73 -4.03 5.44 1.25
CA TYR A 73 -3.06 4.51 1.82
C TYR A 73 -3.21 4.33 3.34
N GLU A 74 -3.62 5.36 4.08
CA GLU A 74 -3.97 5.23 5.50
C GLU A 74 -5.17 4.28 5.71
N GLN A 75 -6.17 4.35 4.83
CA GLN A 75 -7.32 3.44 4.85
C GLN A 75 -6.90 2.00 4.54
N LEU A 76 -6.05 1.78 3.53
CA LEU A 76 -5.50 0.47 3.19
C LEU A 76 -4.71 -0.12 4.36
N ALA A 77 -3.83 0.67 4.98
CA ALA A 77 -3.06 0.23 6.14
C ALA A 77 -3.97 -0.15 7.32
N LYS A 78 -5.05 0.60 7.57
CA LYS A 78 -6.03 0.25 8.60
C LYS A 78 -6.72 -1.09 8.30
N ALA A 79 -7.17 -1.29 7.07
CA ALA A 79 -7.87 -2.52 6.67
C ALA A 79 -6.94 -3.74 6.69
N HIS A 80 -5.73 -3.64 6.13
CA HIS A 80 -4.77 -4.75 6.18
C HIS A 80 -4.30 -5.07 7.59
N ARG A 81 -4.21 -4.08 8.49
CA ARG A 81 -3.88 -4.30 9.91
C ARG A 81 -4.92 -5.17 10.63
N GLN A 82 -6.19 -5.09 10.24
CA GLN A 82 -7.24 -5.95 10.78
C GLN A 82 -7.15 -7.41 10.28
N ARG A 83 -6.35 -7.68 9.23
CA ARG A 83 -6.22 -8.99 8.58
C ARG A 83 -4.74 -9.40 8.39
N MET A 84 -3.90 -9.07 9.37
CA MET A 84 -2.44 -9.27 9.29
C MET A 84 -1.97 -10.70 9.01
N GLY A 85 -2.76 -11.72 9.38
CA GLY A 85 -2.43 -13.12 9.08
C GLY A 85 -2.43 -13.48 7.59
N ILE A 86 -3.13 -12.71 6.76
CA ILE A 86 -3.33 -12.97 5.32
C ILE A 86 -2.72 -11.85 4.45
N HIS A 87 -2.68 -10.60 4.96
CA HIS A 87 -2.29 -9.42 4.17
C HIS A 87 -1.01 -8.69 4.65
N GLY A 88 -0.06 -9.41 5.25
CA GLY A 88 1.19 -8.82 5.75
C GLY A 88 1.91 -7.94 4.72
N THR A 89 2.05 -8.41 3.47
CA THR A 89 2.68 -7.65 2.38
C THR A 89 1.89 -6.40 1.98
N GLY A 90 0.56 -6.47 1.95
CA GLY A 90 -0.31 -5.32 1.64
C GLY A 90 -0.18 -4.22 2.70
N LEU A 91 -0.09 -4.60 3.98
CA LEU A 91 0.17 -3.66 5.07
C LEU A 91 1.54 -2.99 4.93
N VAL A 92 2.60 -3.76 4.64
CA VAL A 92 3.96 -3.23 4.43
C VAL A 92 3.98 -2.23 3.28
N ASN A 93 3.34 -2.54 2.16
CA ASN A 93 3.27 -1.63 1.01
C ASN A 93 2.53 -0.34 1.36
N ALA A 94 1.34 -0.44 1.98
CA ALA A 94 0.54 0.73 2.34
C ALA A 94 1.28 1.65 3.32
N LEU A 95 1.96 1.08 4.33
CA LEU A 95 2.80 1.85 5.26
C LEU A 95 4.01 2.48 4.56
N SER A 96 4.64 1.76 3.64
CA SER A 96 5.81 2.25 2.91
C SER A 96 5.48 3.44 2.02
N VAL A 97 4.39 3.37 1.24
CA VAL A 97 3.95 4.53 0.44
C VAL A 97 3.53 5.68 1.33
N SER A 98 2.80 5.40 2.42
CA SER A 98 2.41 6.45 3.37
C SER A 98 3.62 7.19 3.94
N ALA A 99 4.69 6.47 4.30
CA ALA A 99 5.91 7.08 4.80
C ALA A 99 6.60 7.97 3.75
N LEU A 100 6.70 7.50 2.50
CA LEU A 100 7.25 8.29 1.39
C LEU A 100 6.46 9.59 1.17
N LEU A 101 5.13 9.52 1.16
CA LEU A 101 4.27 10.71 1.01
C LEU A 101 4.42 11.71 2.17
N GLU A 102 4.64 11.23 3.40
CA GLU A 102 4.94 12.10 4.55
C GLU A 102 6.32 12.78 4.40
N TYR A 103 7.32 12.06 3.87
CA TYR A 103 8.63 12.64 3.58
C TYR A 103 8.59 13.71 2.47
N GLU A 104 7.76 13.51 1.44
CA GLU A 104 7.51 14.50 0.39
C GLU A 104 6.85 15.76 0.95
N THR A 105 5.90 15.58 1.87
CA THR A 105 5.16 16.68 2.52
C THR A 105 5.84 17.25 3.76
N LYS A 106 7.13 16.93 3.97
CA LYS A 106 8.00 17.43 5.06
C LYS A 106 7.49 17.12 6.47
N ASN A 107 6.72 16.05 6.63
CA ASN A 107 6.26 15.56 7.92
C ASN A 107 7.13 14.38 8.41
N ASP A 108 8.41 14.67 8.60
CA ASP A 108 9.44 13.66 8.86
C ASP A 108 9.15 12.82 10.12
N ALA A 109 8.56 13.41 11.17
CA ALA A 109 8.24 12.68 12.39
C ALA A 109 7.21 11.55 12.16
N LYS A 110 6.16 11.81 11.36
CA LYS A 110 5.16 10.81 11.01
C LYS A 110 5.71 9.82 9.99
N ALA A 111 6.48 10.30 9.01
CA ALA A 111 7.17 9.47 8.04
C ALA A 111 8.04 8.42 8.74
N GLU A 112 8.89 8.85 9.68
CA GLU A 112 9.75 7.95 10.44
C GLU A 112 8.99 6.89 11.24
N LYS A 113 7.86 7.27 11.86
CA LYS A 113 7.02 6.33 12.61
C LYS A 113 6.49 5.23 11.69
N LEU A 114 5.98 5.61 10.52
CA LEU A 114 5.48 4.67 9.51
C LEU A 114 6.60 3.81 8.93
N SER A 115 7.78 4.39 8.66
CA SER A 115 8.97 3.67 8.20
C SER A 115 9.39 2.58 9.17
N ARG A 116 9.45 2.90 10.48
CA ARG A 116 9.81 1.92 11.52
C ARG A 116 8.85 0.75 11.55
N GLU A 117 7.55 1.02 11.46
CA GLU A 117 6.53 -0.03 11.44
C GLU A 117 6.62 -0.90 10.18
N ALA A 118 6.75 -0.27 8.99
CA ALA A 118 6.89 -0.99 7.73
C ALA A 118 8.10 -1.94 7.73
N VAL A 119 9.24 -1.48 8.26
CA VAL A 119 10.48 -2.28 8.36
C VAL A 119 10.33 -3.44 9.36
N GLU A 120 9.73 -3.20 10.53
CA GLU A 120 9.51 -4.29 11.51
C GLU A 120 8.60 -5.39 10.96
N LEU A 121 7.58 -5.01 10.18
CA LEU A 121 6.68 -5.95 9.53
C LEU A 121 7.33 -6.65 8.34
N PHE A 122 8.19 -5.96 7.58
CA PHE A 122 8.95 -6.54 6.48
C PHE A 122 9.80 -7.74 6.93
N GLY A 123 10.44 -7.68 8.10
CA GLY A 123 11.18 -8.80 8.67
C GLY A 123 10.34 -10.07 8.96
N ARG A 124 9.01 -9.95 8.95
CA ARG A 124 8.06 -11.03 9.27
C ARG A 124 7.34 -11.63 8.04
N TYR A 125 7.27 -10.93 6.90
CA TYR A 125 6.49 -11.36 5.72
C TYR A 125 7.35 -11.30 4.44
N PHE A 126 7.47 -12.43 3.75
CA PHE A 126 8.41 -12.63 2.64
C PHE A 126 7.78 -12.32 1.27
N GLU A 127 8.09 -11.14 0.74
CA GLU A 127 8.75 -10.85 -0.55
C GLU A 127 8.75 -9.32 -0.66
N PRO A 128 9.92 -8.65 -0.79
CA PRO A 128 9.97 -7.20 -0.88
C PRO A 128 9.27 -6.73 -2.15
N GLY A 129 8.11 -6.07 -2.00
CA GLY A 129 7.58 -5.21 -3.06
C GLY A 129 8.58 -4.09 -3.34
N GLY A 130 8.66 -3.59 -4.59
CA GLY A 130 9.61 -2.53 -4.96
C GLY A 130 9.54 -1.28 -4.07
N VAL A 131 8.35 -0.97 -3.53
CA VAL A 131 8.11 0.20 -2.68
C VAL A 131 8.87 0.14 -1.34
N ILE A 132 8.98 -1.03 -0.69
CA ILE A 132 9.75 -1.09 0.57
C ILE A 132 11.22 -0.80 0.29
N VAL A 133 11.76 -1.20 -0.86
CA VAL A 133 13.14 -0.88 -1.25
C VAL A 133 13.34 0.62 -1.47
N GLU A 134 12.37 1.31 -2.09
CA GLU A 134 12.39 2.77 -2.25
C GLU A 134 12.39 3.48 -0.89
N LEU A 135 11.50 3.07 0.03
CA LEU A 135 11.46 3.60 1.39
C LEU A 135 12.79 3.43 2.11
N LEU A 136 13.43 2.26 1.99
CA LEU A 136 14.71 1.98 2.63
C LEU A 136 15.83 2.90 2.13
N LYS A 137 15.85 3.20 0.83
CA LYS A 137 16.80 4.15 0.25
C LYS A 137 16.57 5.57 0.77
N GLU A 138 15.31 6.00 0.86
CA GLU A 138 14.96 7.33 1.37
C GLU A 138 15.31 7.49 2.85
N VAL A 139 15.04 6.48 3.66
CA VAL A 139 15.45 6.49 5.07
C VAL A 139 16.98 6.51 5.21
N GLN A 140 17.70 5.82 4.34
CA GLN A 140 19.16 5.81 4.32
C GLN A 140 19.75 7.17 3.91
N SER A 141 19.19 7.85 2.90
CA SER A 141 19.68 9.15 2.41
C SER A 141 19.55 10.25 3.48
N ARG A 142 18.52 10.16 4.33
CA ARG A 142 18.24 11.12 5.41
C ARG A 142 19.07 10.93 6.67
N GLY A 143 19.99 9.96 6.71
CA GLY A 143 20.88 9.76 7.85
C GLY A 143 20.17 9.26 9.12
N ALA A 144 19.00 8.63 9.00
CA ALA A 144 18.30 8.02 10.13
C ALA A 144 19.06 6.79 10.66
N ALA A 145 20.13 7.05 11.43
CA ALA A 145 21.10 6.08 11.90
C ALA A 145 20.48 4.86 12.62
N ARG A 146 19.30 5.02 13.24
CA ARG A 146 18.59 3.94 13.96
C ARG A 146 17.95 2.89 13.06
N VAL A 147 17.64 3.17 11.79
CA VAL A 147 17.11 2.16 10.85
C VAL A 147 18.25 1.34 10.24
N ARG A 148 19.43 1.96 10.06
CA ARG A 148 20.64 1.33 9.52
C ARG A 148 21.14 0.14 10.36
N GLU A 149 21.01 0.22 11.68
CA GLU A 149 21.47 -0.82 12.62
C GLU A 149 20.53 -2.05 12.64
N LYS A 150 19.20 -1.85 12.59
CA LYS A 150 18.23 -2.96 12.51
C LYS A 150 18.17 -3.61 11.13
N LEU A 151 18.22 -2.83 10.06
CA LEU A 151 18.13 -3.35 8.69
C LEU A 151 19.34 -4.21 8.29
N SER A 152 20.54 -3.83 8.75
CA SER A 152 21.77 -4.60 8.54
C SER A 152 21.84 -5.89 9.39
N ALA A 153 21.05 -5.99 10.45
CA ALA A 153 20.90 -7.20 11.24
C ALA A 153 19.91 -8.19 10.61
N GLU A 154 18.80 -7.71 10.04
CA GLU A 154 17.75 -8.56 9.45
C GLU A 154 18.01 -9.01 8.00
N LEU A 155 18.75 -8.22 7.21
CA LEU A 155 19.12 -8.58 5.82
C LEU A 155 20.33 -9.52 5.73
N LYS A 156 20.97 -9.89 6.85
CA LYS A 156 22.01 -10.93 6.83
C LYS A 156 21.36 -12.29 6.57
N PRO A 157 21.83 -13.07 5.58
CA PRO A 157 21.29 -14.40 5.34
C PRO A 157 21.40 -15.22 6.63
N LYS A 158 20.27 -15.74 7.14
CA LYS A 158 20.26 -16.67 8.28
C LYS A 158 21.18 -17.82 7.91
N LYS A 159 22.36 -17.90 8.54
CA LYS A 159 23.29 -19.02 8.35
C LYS A 159 22.49 -20.30 8.57
N LYS A 160 22.34 -21.12 7.52
CA LYS A 160 21.73 -22.45 7.63
C LYS A 160 22.53 -23.21 8.68
N THR A 161 21.98 -23.35 9.88
CA THR A 161 22.51 -24.26 10.90
C THR A 161 22.34 -25.67 10.35
N LYS A 162 23.42 -26.22 9.76
CA LYS A 162 23.53 -27.65 9.51
C LYS A 162 23.43 -28.35 10.87
N LYS A 163 22.27 -28.96 11.15
CA LYS A 163 22.16 -29.94 12.23
C LYS A 163 23.09 -31.11 11.86
N LYS A 164 24.05 -31.40 12.75
CA LYS A 164 24.81 -32.64 12.76
C LYS A 164 23.90 -33.77 13.23
#